data_AF-A0A7X6IBJ1-F1
#
_entry.id   AF-A0A7X6IBJ1-F1
#
_cell.length_a   1.000
_cell.length_b   1.000
_cell.length_c   1.000
_cell.angle_alpha   90.00
_cell.angle_beta   90.00
_cell.angle_gamma   90.00
#
_symmetry.space_group_name_H-M   'P 1'
#
loop_
_entity.id
_entity.type
_entity.pdbx_description
1 polymer ?
#
loop_
_entity_poly.entity_id
_entity_poly.type
_entity_poly.pdbx_seq_one_letter_code
_entity_poly.pdbx_strand_id
1 'polypeptide(L)'
;MKLLQRFGPETGFGFALFFLLGALALIALHALFERATGKRIPRIFQAGLTWAAAYVFFRWILFPPIPSSLLYIYMAVVTVAVILLMIESPLSTEECKQRVVATILGETPAYRVAQAVTFVLIPFSAFLLSRYLVTPPPIGEPIELRVYHSAPPRSIEVHGEIYDLQTAKNPFREEEIPL
;
A
#
# COMPACT_ATOMS: atom_id res chain seq x y z
N MET A 1 1.42 4.27 -31.06
CA MET A 1 0.22 4.99 -30.60
C MET A 1 -0.75 5.26 -31.77
N LYS A 2 -1.20 4.22 -32.49
CA LYS A 2 -2.18 4.31 -33.61
C LYS A 2 -3.10 3.08 -33.73
N LEU A 3 -3.01 2.11 -32.81
CA LEU A 3 -3.80 0.87 -32.86
C LEU A 3 -5.05 0.87 -31.96
N LEU A 4 -5.25 1.91 -31.16
CA LEU A 4 -6.39 2.02 -30.23
C LEU A 4 -7.59 2.81 -30.81
N GLN A 5 -7.52 3.26 -32.06
CA GLN A 5 -8.55 4.10 -32.68
C GLN A 5 -9.54 3.31 -33.56
N ARG A 6 -9.51 1.97 -33.52
CA ARG A 6 -10.33 1.09 -34.38
C ARG A 6 -11.59 0.51 -33.70
N PHE A 7 -11.84 0.79 -32.43
CA PHE A 7 -13.07 0.34 -31.76
C PHE A 7 -14.14 1.44 -31.85
N GLY A 8 -15.03 1.31 -32.83
CA GLY A 8 -16.20 2.18 -33.01
C GLY A 8 -17.35 1.87 -32.04
N PRO A 9 -18.31 2.80 -31.88
CA PRO A 9 -19.39 2.77 -30.88
C PRO A 9 -20.30 1.54 -30.96
N GLU A 10 -20.35 0.88 -32.12
CA GLU A 10 -21.13 -0.34 -32.39
C GLU A 10 -20.68 -1.55 -31.55
N THR A 11 -19.41 -1.57 -31.10
CA THR A 11 -18.85 -2.67 -30.29
C THR A 11 -19.15 -2.54 -28.79
N GLY A 12 -19.57 -1.35 -28.34
CA GLY A 12 -19.85 -1.08 -26.92
C GLY A 12 -21.14 -1.74 -26.43
N PHE A 13 -22.18 -1.79 -27.27
CA PHE A 13 -23.51 -2.25 -26.86
C PHE A 13 -23.58 -3.78 -26.70
N GLY A 14 -23.03 -4.54 -27.65
CA GLY A 14 -22.97 -6.01 -27.55
C GLY A 14 -22.08 -6.50 -26.42
N PHE A 15 -20.99 -5.79 -26.15
CA PHE A 15 -20.10 -6.06 -25.01
C PHE A 15 -20.82 -5.74 -23.69
N ALA A 16 -21.44 -4.56 -23.55
CA ALA A 16 -22.21 -4.20 -22.38
C ALA A 16 -23.37 -5.18 -22.07
N LEU A 17 -24.05 -5.68 -23.11
CA LEU A 17 -25.12 -6.68 -22.97
C LEU A 17 -24.58 -8.04 -22.51
N PHE A 18 -23.48 -8.52 -23.07
CA PHE A 18 -22.82 -9.76 -22.64
C PHE A 18 -22.41 -9.71 -21.16
N PHE A 19 -21.97 -8.55 -20.68
CA PHE A 19 -21.59 -8.36 -19.28
C PHE A 19 -22.76 -8.09 -18.34
N LEU A 20 -23.82 -7.42 -18.76
CA LEU A 20 -25.09 -7.35 -17.99
C LEU A 20 -25.69 -8.75 -17.83
N LEU A 21 -25.67 -9.56 -18.89
CA LEU A 21 -26.03 -10.97 -18.83
C LEU A 21 -25.07 -11.77 -17.95
N GLY A 22 -23.77 -11.44 -17.93
CA GLY A 22 -22.78 -12.03 -17.03
C GLY A 22 -23.01 -11.68 -15.56
N ALA A 23 -23.38 -10.44 -15.25
CA ALA A 23 -23.75 -10.00 -13.90
C ALA A 23 -25.07 -10.65 -13.45
N LEU A 24 -26.07 -10.69 -14.34
CA LEU A 24 -27.31 -11.46 -14.13
C LEU A 24 -27.03 -12.96 -13.96
N ALA A 25 -26.08 -13.52 -14.71
CA ALA A 25 -25.67 -14.91 -14.59
C ALA A 25 -24.92 -15.17 -13.28
N LEU A 26 -24.13 -14.23 -12.76
CA LEU A 26 -23.50 -14.35 -11.45
C LEU A 26 -24.52 -14.25 -10.31
N ILE A 27 -25.48 -13.34 -10.42
CA ILE A 27 -26.60 -13.23 -9.48
C ILE A 27 -27.50 -14.47 -9.57
N ALA A 28 -27.76 -14.98 -10.77
CA ALA A 28 -28.54 -16.19 -11.01
C ALA A 28 -27.78 -17.44 -10.56
N LEU A 29 -26.47 -17.53 -10.77
CA LEU A 29 -25.62 -18.61 -10.26
C LEU A 29 -25.60 -18.59 -8.73
N HIS A 30 -25.53 -17.41 -8.13
CA HIS A 30 -25.63 -17.24 -6.68
C HIS A 30 -26.99 -17.76 -6.17
N ALA A 31 -28.09 -17.32 -6.77
CA ALA A 31 -29.43 -17.77 -6.44
C ALA A 31 -29.66 -19.28 -6.73
N LEU A 32 -29.04 -19.82 -7.78
CA LEU A 32 -29.12 -21.23 -8.16
C LEU A 32 -28.31 -22.10 -7.19
N PHE A 33 -27.15 -21.63 -6.74
CA PHE A 33 -26.33 -22.32 -5.75
C PHE A 33 -27.01 -22.36 -4.38
N GLU A 34 -27.69 -21.28 -4.00
CA GLU A 34 -28.54 -21.26 -2.80
C GLU A 34 -29.70 -22.27 -2.89
N ARG A 35 -30.32 -22.40 -4.08
CA ARG A 35 -31.38 -23.38 -4.34
C ARG A 35 -30.87 -24.82 -4.39
N ALA A 36 -29.68 -25.05 -4.92
CA ALA A 36 -29.12 -26.39 -5.10
C ALA A 36 -28.58 -27.01 -3.81
N THR A 37 -28.05 -26.20 -2.90
CA THR A 37 -27.29 -26.70 -1.73
C THR A 37 -28.07 -26.64 -0.41
N GLY A 38 -29.22 -25.96 -0.36
CA GLY A 38 -30.09 -25.85 0.83
C GLY A 38 -29.47 -25.17 2.06
N LYS A 39 -28.17 -24.85 2.01
CA LYS A 39 -27.40 -24.14 3.04
C LYS A 39 -27.09 -22.74 2.53
N ARG A 40 -27.42 -21.73 3.33
CA ARG A 40 -27.07 -20.33 3.02
C ARG A 40 -25.55 -20.20 2.95
N ILE A 41 -25.07 -19.61 1.86
CA ILE A 41 -23.64 -19.31 1.71
C ILE A 41 -23.28 -18.33 2.84
N PRO A 42 -22.19 -18.57 3.60
CA PRO A 42 -21.72 -17.60 4.59
C PRO A 42 -21.57 -16.20 4.00
N ARG A 43 -22.06 -15.19 4.73
CA ARG A 43 -21.96 -13.80 4.29
C ARG A 43 -20.53 -13.31 4.04
N ILE A 44 -19.52 -13.86 4.72
CA ILE A 44 -18.10 -13.58 4.43
C ILE A 44 -17.72 -13.99 2.99
N PHE A 45 -18.19 -15.15 2.55
CA PHE A 45 -17.90 -15.63 1.19
C PHE A 45 -18.69 -14.84 0.15
N GLN A 46 -19.94 -14.46 0.46
CA GLN A 46 -20.72 -13.55 -0.38
C GLN A 46 -20.01 -12.19 -0.53
N ALA A 47 -19.49 -11.63 0.56
CA ALA A 47 -18.73 -10.39 0.56
C ALA A 47 -17.46 -10.49 -0.30
N GLY A 48 -16.68 -11.57 -0.14
CA GLY A 48 -15.50 -11.82 -0.96
C GLY A 48 -15.81 -12.01 -2.45
N LEU A 49 -16.90 -12.72 -2.77
CA LEU A 49 -17.38 -12.90 -4.14
C LEU A 49 -17.78 -11.56 -4.78
N THR A 50 -18.54 -10.74 -4.05
CA THR A 50 -18.96 -9.41 -4.51
C THR A 50 -17.76 -8.48 -4.74
N TRP A 51 -16.77 -8.50 -3.84
CA TRP A 51 -15.55 -7.73 -3.99
C TRP A 51 -14.74 -8.17 -5.22
N ALA A 52 -14.58 -9.49 -5.41
CA ALA A 52 -13.89 -10.04 -6.58
C ALA A 52 -14.63 -9.69 -7.88
N ALA A 53 -15.96 -9.84 -7.90
CA ALA A 53 -16.79 -9.46 -9.04
C ALA A 53 -16.64 -7.98 -9.39
N ALA A 54 -16.59 -7.09 -8.38
CA ALA A 54 -16.34 -5.67 -8.59
C ALA A 54 -14.95 -5.41 -9.20
N TYR A 55 -13.91 -6.11 -8.73
CA TYR A 55 -12.57 -6.00 -9.32
C TYR A 55 -12.55 -6.42 -10.80
N VAL A 56 -13.13 -7.58 -11.11
CA VAL A 56 -13.31 -8.09 -12.48
C VAL A 56 -14.04 -7.06 -13.34
N PHE A 57 -15.07 -6.43 -12.79
CA PHE A 57 -15.84 -5.39 -13.47
C PHE A 57 -15.00 -4.15 -13.77
N PHE A 58 -14.34 -3.56 -12.78
CA PHE A 58 -13.51 -2.38 -13.01
C PHE A 58 -12.31 -2.66 -13.93
N ARG A 59 -11.77 -3.89 -13.91
CA ARG A 59 -10.58 -4.25 -14.65
C ARG A 59 -10.83 -4.59 -16.12
N TRP A 60 -11.92 -5.30 -16.41
CA TRP A 60 -12.16 -5.87 -17.76
C TRP A 60 -13.40 -5.34 -18.46
N ILE A 61 -14.34 -4.72 -17.74
CA ILE A 61 -15.61 -4.24 -18.32
C ILE A 61 -15.54 -2.75 -18.68
N LEU A 62 -14.85 -1.94 -17.89
CA LEU A 62 -14.70 -0.51 -18.14
C LEU A 62 -13.69 -0.21 -19.26
N PHE A 63 -14.19 0.38 -20.35
CA PHE A 63 -13.40 0.91 -21.46
C PHE A 63 -13.54 2.44 -21.55
N PRO A 64 -12.44 3.20 -21.70
CA PRO A 64 -11.04 2.78 -21.78
C PRO A 64 -10.49 2.18 -20.46
N PRO A 65 -9.44 1.36 -20.51
CA PRO A 65 -8.88 0.72 -19.31
C PRO A 65 -8.40 1.77 -18.32
N ILE A 66 -8.92 1.68 -17.11
CA ILE A 66 -8.67 2.64 -16.04
C ILE A 66 -7.20 2.55 -15.60
N PRO A 67 -6.49 3.68 -15.39
CA PRO A 67 -5.15 3.67 -14.80
C PRO A 67 -5.16 3.01 -13.42
N SER A 68 -4.09 2.27 -13.10
CA SER A 68 -4.01 1.46 -11.88
C SER A 68 -4.28 2.26 -10.59
N SER A 69 -3.82 3.51 -10.52
CA SER A 69 -4.07 4.40 -9.39
C SER A 69 -5.57 4.61 -9.11
N LEU A 70 -6.36 4.85 -10.16
CA LEU A 70 -7.79 5.11 -10.03
C LEU A 70 -8.56 3.81 -9.70
N LEU A 71 -8.11 2.68 -10.24
CA LEU A 71 -8.65 1.36 -9.89
C LEU A 71 -8.50 1.10 -8.38
N TYR A 72 -7.33 1.38 -7.79
CA TYR A 72 -7.11 1.18 -6.36
C TYR A 72 -8.04 2.05 -5.50
N ILE A 73 -8.30 3.29 -5.90
CA ILE A 73 -9.22 4.19 -5.19
C ILE A 73 -10.65 3.65 -5.25
N TYR A 74 -11.14 3.22 -6.41
CA TYR A 74 -12.47 2.63 -6.52
C TYR A 74 -12.59 1.33 -5.74
N MET A 75 -11.58 0.46 -5.78
CA MET A 75 -11.57 -0.76 -4.99
C MET A 75 -11.54 -0.48 -3.48
N ALA A 76 -10.91 0.61 -3.02
CA ALA A 76 -10.98 1.03 -1.63
C ALA A 76 -12.42 1.38 -1.22
N VAL A 77 -13.14 2.15 -2.06
CA VAL A 77 -14.55 2.50 -1.82
C VAL A 77 -15.44 1.25 -1.81
N VAL A 78 -15.24 0.33 -2.77
CA VAL A 78 -15.95 -0.96 -2.82
C VAL A 78 -15.70 -1.77 -1.56
N THR A 79 -14.45 -1.78 -1.07
CA THR A 79 -14.11 -2.48 0.17
C THR A 79 -14.91 -1.95 1.35
N VAL A 80 -15.01 -0.62 1.50
CA VAL A 80 -15.86 0.01 2.52
C VAL A 80 -17.33 -0.37 2.34
N ALA A 81 -17.85 -0.33 1.12
CA ALA A 81 -19.23 -0.71 0.84
C ALA A 81 -19.53 -2.17 1.18
N VAL A 82 -18.62 -3.09 0.85
CA VAL A 82 -18.74 -4.52 1.18
C VAL A 82 -18.69 -4.75 2.68
N ILE A 83 -17.82 -4.05 3.41
CA ILE A 83 -17.77 -4.12 4.88
C ILE A 83 -19.07 -3.61 5.49
N LEU A 84 -19.61 -2.49 5.01
CA LEU A 84 -20.90 -1.97 5.48
C LEU A 84 -22.04 -2.97 5.24
N LEU A 85 -22.05 -3.64 4.09
CA LEU A 85 -23.02 -4.67 3.77
C LEU A 85 -22.92 -5.90 4.70
N MET A 86 -21.72 -6.18 5.22
CA MET A 86 -21.54 -7.21 6.25
C MET A 86 -22.09 -6.78 7.61
N ILE A 87 -22.02 -5.48 7.94
CA ILE A 87 -22.41 -4.91 9.24
C ILE A 87 -23.93 -4.71 9.36
N GLU A 88 -24.65 -4.54 8.25
CA GLU A 88 -26.07 -4.17 8.21
C GLU A 88 -27.00 -5.03 9.10
N SER A 89 -26.65 -6.28 9.39
CA SER A 89 -27.45 -7.12 10.30
C SER A 89 -26.64 -7.71 11.46
N PRO A 90 -27.22 -7.78 12.67
CA PRO A 90 -26.54 -8.33 13.84
C PRO A 90 -26.27 -9.84 13.67
N LEU A 91 -27.21 -10.58 13.06
CA LEU A 91 -27.06 -12.00 12.75
C LEU A 91 -25.85 -12.27 11.82
N SER A 92 -25.64 -11.44 10.80
CA SER A 92 -24.47 -11.51 9.92
C SER A 92 -23.15 -11.34 10.66
N THR A 93 -23.13 -10.38 11.58
CA THR A 93 -21.93 -10.04 12.32
C THR A 93 -21.54 -11.14 13.30
N GLU A 94 -22.52 -11.73 13.98
CA GLU A 94 -22.28 -12.86 14.89
C GLU A 94 -21.90 -14.14 14.14
N GLU A 95 -22.54 -14.46 13.01
CA GLU A 95 -22.12 -15.59 12.16
C GLU A 95 -20.67 -15.43 11.66
N CYS A 96 -20.27 -14.20 11.33
CA CYS A 96 -18.91 -13.88 10.91
C CYS A 96 -17.92 -14.17 12.04
N LYS A 97 -18.18 -13.62 13.23
CA LYS A 97 -17.35 -13.84 14.44
C LYS A 97 -17.24 -15.31 14.80
N GLN A 98 -18.37 -16.02 14.83
CA GLN A 98 -18.41 -17.45 15.17
C GLN A 98 -17.53 -18.28 14.23
N ARG A 99 -17.53 -17.99 12.93
CA ARG A 99 -16.70 -18.72 11.96
C ARG A 99 -15.22 -18.39 12.06
N VAL A 100 -14.87 -17.14 12.37
CA VAL A 100 -13.47 -16.76 12.63
C VAL A 100 -12.97 -17.48 13.89
N VAL A 101 -13.76 -17.48 14.96
CA VAL A 101 -13.43 -18.18 16.21
C VAL A 101 -13.32 -19.69 15.98
N ALA A 102 -14.27 -20.30 15.27
CA ALA A 102 -14.23 -21.73 14.95
C ALA A 102 -13.00 -22.12 14.12
N THR A 103 -12.51 -21.23 13.25
CA THR A 103 -11.27 -21.43 12.49
C THR A 103 -10.05 -21.37 13.40
N ILE A 104 -10.01 -20.44 14.35
CA ILE A 104 -8.91 -20.30 15.32
C ILE A 104 -8.90 -21.46 16.31
N LEU A 105 -10.07 -21.95 16.74
CA LEU A 105 -10.20 -23.07 17.68
C LEU A 105 -10.03 -24.43 17.00
N GLY A 106 -10.17 -24.52 15.68
CA GLY A 106 -10.00 -25.76 14.94
C GLY A 106 -11.05 -26.82 15.26
N GLU A 107 -12.30 -26.42 15.48
CA GLU A 107 -13.38 -27.29 15.97
C GLU A 107 -13.70 -28.47 15.03
N THR A 108 -13.50 -28.31 13.73
CA THR A 108 -13.71 -29.35 12.72
C THR A 108 -12.41 -29.66 11.96
N PRO A 109 -12.23 -30.86 11.38
CA PRO A 109 -11.05 -31.18 10.59
C PRO A 109 -10.81 -30.20 9.43
N ALA A 110 -11.89 -29.67 8.82
CA ALA A 110 -11.78 -28.64 7.81
C ALA A 110 -11.25 -27.31 8.37
N TYR A 111 -11.74 -26.89 9.55
CA TYR A 111 -11.22 -25.69 10.22
C TYR A 111 -9.77 -25.84 10.67
N ARG A 112 -9.32 -27.04 11.07
CA ARG A 112 -7.92 -27.30 11.40
C ARG A 112 -6.97 -27.10 10.21
N VAL A 113 -7.40 -27.48 9.00
CA VAL A 113 -6.62 -27.19 7.78
C VAL A 113 -6.58 -25.68 7.53
N ALA A 114 -7.72 -24.99 7.61
CA ALA A 114 -7.77 -23.53 7.44
C ALA A 114 -6.93 -22.79 8.49
N GLN A 115 -6.91 -23.28 9.73
CA GLN A 115 -6.08 -22.80 10.82
C GLN A 115 -4.59 -22.93 10.48
N ALA A 116 -4.14 -24.14 10.12
CA ALA A 116 -2.76 -24.41 9.75
C ALA A 116 -2.31 -23.54 8.56
N VAL A 117 -3.14 -23.43 7.53
CA VAL A 117 -2.89 -22.54 6.39
C VAL A 117 -2.71 -21.10 6.88
N THR A 118 -3.62 -20.59 7.71
CA THR A 118 -3.56 -19.21 8.22
C THR A 118 -2.29 -18.96 9.04
N PHE A 119 -1.91 -19.87 9.93
CA PHE A 119 -0.69 -19.77 10.74
C PHE A 119 0.60 -19.81 9.93
N VAL A 120 0.59 -20.43 8.74
CA VAL A 120 1.74 -20.41 7.83
C VAL A 120 1.72 -19.15 6.94
N LEU A 121 0.55 -18.78 6.41
CA LEU A 121 0.40 -17.69 5.45
C LEU A 121 0.67 -16.32 6.06
N ILE A 122 0.22 -16.08 7.29
CA ILE A 122 0.43 -14.80 7.99
C ILE A 122 1.93 -14.48 8.17
N PRO A 123 2.75 -15.32 8.83
CA PRO A 123 4.17 -15.03 9.00
C PRO A 123 4.92 -15.05 7.66
N PHE A 124 4.53 -15.91 6.71
CA PHE A 124 5.15 -15.96 5.39
C PHE A 124 4.91 -14.67 4.59
N SER A 125 3.67 -14.16 4.58
CA SER A 125 3.37 -12.88 3.93
C SER A 125 4.08 -11.72 4.62
N ALA A 126 4.11 -11.68 5.96
CA ALA A 126 4.85 -10.67 6.72
C ALA A 126 6.35 -10.68 6.39
N PHE A 127 6.95 -11.86 6.22
CA PHE A 127 8.34 -12.02 5.77
C PHE A 127 8.56 -11.48 4.35
N LEU A 128 7.65 -11.73 3.42
CA LEU A 128 7.75 -11.19 2.06
C LEU A 128 7.60 -9.66 2.04
N LEU A 129 6.70 -9.12 2.86
CA LEU A 129 6.46 -7.68 2.99
C LEU A 129 7.63 -6.96 3.69
N SER A 130 8.25 -7.58 4.70
CA SER A 130 9.36 -6.95 5.44
C SER A 130 10.55 -6.62 4.55
N ARG A 131 10.80 -7.43 3.50
CA ARG A 131 11.81 -7.16 2.48
C ARG A 131 11.65 -5.81 1.79
N TYR A 132 10.42 -5.35 1.58
CA TYR A 132 10.13 -4.11 0.86
C TYR A 132 9.86 -2.94 1.81
N LEU A 133 9.38 -3.21 3.03
CA LEU A 133 9.01 -2.19 4.01
C LEU A 133 10.17 -1.80 4.94
N VAL A 134 11.10 -2.72 5.20
CA VAL A 134 12.22 -2.51 6.14
C VAL A 134 13.49 -2.35 5.33
N THR A 135 13.74 -1.13 4.82
CA THR A 135 15.06 -0.77 4.30
C THR A 135 15.91 -0.32 5.49
N PRO A 136 16.96 -1.05 5.91
CA PRO A 136 17.84 -0.54 6.95
C PRO A 136 18.49 0.77 6.46
N PRO A 137 18.61 1.81 7.31
CA PRO A 137 19.35 3.00 6.92
C PRO A 137 20.78 2.59 6.51
N PRO A 138 21.38 3.23 5.50
CA PRO A 138 22.77 2.94 5.17
C PRO A 138 23.59 3.19 6.43
N ILE A 139 24.27 2.14 6.91
CA ILE A 139 25.23 2.22 8.01
C ILE A 139 26.47 2.90 7.41
N GLY A 140 26.36 4.21 7.19
CA GLY A 140 27.51 5.06 6.96
C GLY A 140 28.16 5.30 8.32
N GLU A 141 29.47 5.07 8.39
CA GLU A 141 30.26 5.41 9.56
C GLU A 141 29.94 6.85 10.02
N PRO A 142 29.82 7.11 11.33
CA PRO A 142 29.54 8.46 11.84
C PRO A 142 30.56 9.43 11.26
N ILE A 143 30.11 10.54 10.67
CA ILE A 143 31.00 11.57 10.11
C ILE A 143 31.57 12.44 11.25
N GLU A 144 32.14 11.77 12.25
CA GLU A 144 32.73 12.36 13.44
C GLU A 144 34.23 12.49 13.27
N LEU A 145 34.60 13.25 12.24
CA LEU A 145 35.84 14.03 12.20
C LEU A 145 35.58 15.32 11.40
N ARG A 146 34.45 15.98 11.67
CA ARG A 146 34.32 17.41 11.42
C ARG A 146 35.09 18.11 12.54
N VAL A 147 36.36 18.38 12.28
CA VAL A 147 37.17 19.25 13.12
C VAL A 147 36.50 20.63 13.11
N TYR A 148 35.90 21.04 14.23
CA TYR A 148 35.10 22.27 14.35
C TYR A 148 35.93 23.57 14.40
N HIS A 149 37.22 23.50 14.16
CA HIS A 149 38.06 24.67 13.96
C HIS A 149 38.78 24.53 12.62
N SER A 150 38.29 25.25 11.61
CA SER A 150 39.07 25.54 10.42
C SER A 150 40.42 26.11 10.86
N ALA A 151 41.51 25.69 10.20
CA ALA A 151 42.82 26.27 10.47
C ALA A 151 42.74 27.80 10.36
N PRO A 152 43.40 28.56 11.26
CA PRO A 152 43.33 30.01 11.25
C PRO A 152 43.76 30.55 9.87
N PRO A 153 43.03 31.53 9.32
CA PRO A 153 43.31 32.05 7.99
C PRO A 153 44.70 32.68 7.96
N ARG A 154 45.42 32.42 6.87
CA ARG A 154 46.82 32.86 6.69
C ARG A 154 46.96 34.37 6.53
N SER A 155 45.95 35.05 6.00
CA SER A 155 45.98 36.49 5.74
C SER A 155 44.63 37.14 6.06
N ILE A 156 44.66 38.40 6.46
CA ILE A 156 43.48 39.24 6.64
C ILE A 156 43.62 40.50 5.80
N GLU A 157 42.53 40.93 5.17
CA GLU A 157 42.48 42.19 4.43
C GLU A 157 41.84 43.24 5.35
N VAL A 158 42.57 44.33 5.61
CA VAL A 158 42.10 45.43 6.45
C VAL A 158 42.34 46.73 5.69
N HIS A 159 41.26 47.49 5.45
CA HIS A 159 41.29 48.74 4.68
C HIS A 159 41.84 48.63 3.24
N GLY A 160 41.61 47.50 2.56
CA GLY A 160 41.98 47.29 1.15
C GLY A 160 43.43 46.83 0.92
N GLU A 161 44.20 46.61 1.99
CA GLU A 161 45.55 46.06 1.94
C GLU A 161 45.57 44.67 2.60
N ILE A 162 46.27 43.72 1.98
CA ILE A 162 46.32 42.31 2.42
C ILE A 162 47.53 42.11 3.36
N TYR A 163 47.26 41.71 4.60
CA TYR A 163 48.29 41.44 5.60
C TYR A 163 48.42 39.93 5.86
N ASP A 164 49.63 39.38 5.69
CA ASP A 164 49.95 37.98 6.04
C ASP A 164 50.23 37.87 7.55
N LEU A 165 49.35 37.15 8.25
CA LEU A 165 49.39 37.00 9.71
C LEU A 165 50.52 36.09 10.21
N GLN A 166 51.15 35.30 9.33
CA GLN A 166 52.28 34.46 9.72
C GLN A 166 53.59 35.26 9.85
N THR A 167 53.67 36.42 9.20
CA THR A 167 54.87 37.25 9.14
C THR A 167 54.66 38.65 9.72
N ALA A 168 53.41 39.02 10.03
CA ALA A 168 53.07 40.32 10.61
C ALA A 168 53.63 40.47 12.03
N LYS A 169 54.45 41.50 12.25
CA LYS A 169 54.95 41.90 13.56
C LYS A 169 54.03 42.98 14.13
N ASN A 170 53.56 42.81 15.37
CA ASN A 170 52.73 43.82 16.03
C ASN A 170 53.58 45.07 16.39
N PRO A 171 53.33 46.25 15.78
CA PRO A 171 54.12 47.46 16.03
C PRO A 171 53.93 48.02 17.46
N PHE A 172 52.80 47.76 18.11
CA PHE A 172 52.54 48.24 19.48
C PHE A 172 53.27 47.43 20.56
N ARG A 173 53.87 46.29 20.19
CA ARG A 173 54.62 45.45 21.13
C ARG A 173 55.94 46.09 21.59
N GLU A 174 56.46 47.06 20.83
CA GLU A 174 57.70 47.77 21.17
C GLU A 174 57.44 48.98 22.09
N GLU A 175 56.18 49.41 22.21
CA GLU A 175 55.74 50.55 23.04
C GLU A 175 55.17 50.11 24.41
N GLU A 176 55.08 48.80 24.66
CA GLU A 176 54.75 48.27 25.98
C GLU A 176 55.90 48.58 26.94
N ILE A 177 55.76 49.68 27.69
CA ILE A 177 56.63 50.06 28.79
C ILE A 177 56.64 48.89 29.79
N PRO A 178 57.81 48.34 30.16
CA PRO A 178 57.85 47.30 31.18
C PRO A 178 57.42 47.92 32.52
N LEU A 179 56.31 47.42 33.07
CA LEU A 179 55.96 47.58 34.48
C LEU A 179 56.56 46.44 35.29
#